data_AF-A0A3C1Y6S2-F1
#
_entry.id   AF-A0A3C1Y6S2-F1
#
_cell.length_a   1.000
_cell.length_b   1.000
_cell.length_c   1.000
_cell.angle_alpha   90.00
_cell.angle_beta   90.00
_cell.angle_gamma   90.00
#
_symmetry.space_group_name_H-M   'P 1'
#
loop_
_entity.id
_entity.type
_entity.pdbx_description
1 polymer ?
#
loop_
_entity_poly.entity_id
_entity_poly.type
_entity_poly.pdbx_seq_one_letter_code
_entity_poly.pdbx_strand_id
1 'polypeptide(L)'
;AIMIAGGVCGVYAGVISRPALRLLRDASVQVEYDSLTDNIINRAATGICPVESLCLPCSSAAECLPLVREFVRRHSQVNVTIQQ
;
A
#
# COMPACT_ATOMS: atom_id res chain seq x y z
N ALA A 1 -3.06 -0.51 -4.13
CA ALA A 1 -3.73 -1.82 -3.94
C ALA A 1 -5.03 -1.70 -3.12
N ILE A 2 -4.97 -1.35 -1.83
CA ILE A 2 -6.17 -1.27 -0.97
C ILE A 2 -7.22 -0.31 -1.54
N MET A 3 -6.82 0.90 -1.94
CA MET A 3 -7.74 1.90 -2.50
C MET A 3 -8.47 1.39 -3.76
N ILE A 4 -7.74 0.71 -4.65
CA ILE A 4 -8.30 0.09 -5.86
C ILE A 4 -9.29 -1.02 -5.49
N ALA A 5 -8.90 -1.91 -4.58
CA ALA A 5 -9.75 -3.01 -4.12
C ALA A 5 -11.01 -2.52 -3.38
N GLY A 6 -10.94 -1.35 -2.75
CA GLY A 6 -12.07 -0.70 -2.12
C GLY A 6 -13.00 0.06 -3.09
N GLY A 7 -12.69 0.09 -4.39
CA GLY A 7 -13.53 0.78 -5.39
C GLY A 7 -13.46 2.32 -5.30
N VAL A 8 -12.36 2.87 -4.77
CA VAL A 8 -12.17 4.31 -4.66
C VAL A 8 -12.02 4.95 -6.04
N CYS A 9 -12.76 6.03 -6.31
CA CYS A 9 -12.70 6.76 -7.59
C CYS A 9 -11.53 7.74 -7.70
N GLY A 10 -11.00 8.22 -6.57
CA GLY A 10 -9.87 9.16 -6.55
C GLY A 10 -9.11 9.17 -5.23
N VAL A 11 -7.82 9.46 -5.29
CA VAL A 11 -6.90 9.53 -4.15
C VAL A 11 -6.14 10.84 -4.21
N TYR A 12 -6.14 11.57 -3.09
CA TYR A 12 -5.16 12.63 -2.84
C TYR A 12 -4.11 12.12 -1.86
N ALA A 13 -2.82 12.36 -2.14
CA ALA A 13 -1.72 11.96 -1.27
C ALA A 13 -0.69 13.09 -1.11
N GLY A 14 -0.41 13.50 0.14
CA GLY A 14 0.68 14.46 0.37
C GLY A 14 2.03 13.97 -0.16
N VAL A 15 2.30 12.66 -0.04
CA VAL A 15 3.46 12.01 -0.67
C VAL A 15 3.03 10.70 -1.32
N ILE A 16 3.46 10.47 -2.55
CA ILE A 16 3.24 9.22 -3.30
C ILE A 16 4.54 8.70 -3.91
N SER A 17 4.71 7.38 -3.98
CA SER A 17 5.84 6.76 -4.69
C SER A 17 5.52 6.50 -6.16
N ARG A 18 6.53 6.44 -7.02
CA ARG A 18 6.35 6.10 -8.46
C ARG A 18 5.62 4.77 -8.66
N PRO A 19 5.94 3.67 -7.93
CA PRO A 19 5.19 2.42 -8.06
C PRO A 19 3.71 2.56 -7.69
N ALA A 20 3.40 3.28 -6.60
CA ALA A 20 2.03 3.49 -6.17
C ALA A 20 1.23 4.35 -7.16
N LEU A 21 1.82 5.42 -7.69
CA LEU A 21 1.21 6.29 -8.70
C LEU A 21 0.89 5.51 -9.97
N ARG A 22 1.85 4.70 -10.46
CA ARG A 22 1.64 3.84 -11.62
C ARG A 22 0.48 2.87 -11.39
N LEU A 23 0.50 2.15 -10.28
CA LEU A 23 -0.53 1.17 -9.95
C LEU A 23 -1.94 1.78 -9.90
N LEU A 24 -2.09 2.99 -9.35
CA LEU A 24 -3.37 3.70 -9.29
C LEU A 24 -3.83 4.17 -10.67
N ARG A 25 -2.93 4.73 -11.48
CA ARG A 25 -3.23 5.20 -12.84
C ARG A 25 -3.59 4.05 -13.78
N ASP A 26 -2.86 2.94 -13.70
CA ASP A 26 -3.15 1.73 -14.48
C ASP A 26 -4.55 1.16 -14.14
N ALA A 27 -5.01 1.39 -12.90
CA ALA A 27 -6.37 1.07 -12.46
C ALA A 27 -7.40 2.19 -12.72
N SER A 28 -7.06 3.23 -13.47
CA SER A 28 -7.92 4.39 -13.77
C SER A 28 -8.44 5.16 -12.56
N VAL A 29 -7.74 5.08 -11.42
CA VAL A 29 -8.04 5.90 -10.24
C VAL A 29 -7.49 7.30 -10.47
N GLN A 30 -8.30 8.34 -10.21
CA GLN A 30 -7.83 9.72 -10.27
C GLN A 30 -6.83 9.97 -9.14
N VAL A 31 -5.67 10.58 -9.44
CA VAL A 31 -4.63 10.79 -8.42
C VAL A 31 -4.11 12.21 -8.45
N GLU A 32 -4.20 12.86 -7.30
CA GLU A 32 -3.56 14.14 -7.00
C GLU A 32 -2.54 13.96 -5.87
N TYR A 33 -1.46 14.74 -5.88
CA TYR A 33 -0.41 14.65 -4.87
C TYR A 33 0.43 15.91 -4.78
N ASP A 34 1.02 16.16 -3.60
CA ASP A 34 1.97 17.27 -3.43
C ASP A 34 3.38 16.86 -3.82
N SER A 35 3.82 15.65 -3.45
CA SER A 35 5.20 15.18 -3.66
C SER A 35 5.27 13.77 -4.23
N LEU A 36 6.14 13.59 -5.23
CA LEU A 36 6.48 12.31 -5.84
C LEU A 36 7.88 11.86 -5.41
N THR A 37 8.02 10.63 -4.95
CA THR A 37 9.30 9.99 -4.60
C THR A 37 9.51 8.70 -5.38
N ASP A 38 10.75 8.22 -5.47
CA ASP A 38 11.05 6.91 -6.06
C ASP A 38 10.41 5.77 -5.25
N ASN A 39 10.58 5.80 -3.92
CA ASN A 39 10.04 4.83 -2.97
C ASN A 39 9.67 5.52 -1.66
N ILE A 40 8.69 4.97 -0.93
CA ILE A 40 8.39 5.33 0.45
C ILE A 40 9.44 4.71 1.36
N ILE A 41 10.10 5.55 2.14
CA ILE A 41 11.08 5.13 3.15
C ILE A 41 10.34 4.77 4.45
N ASN A 42 10.84 3.74 5.14
CA ASN A 42 10.25 3.27 6.39
C ASN A 42 10.38 4.32 7.50
N ARG A 43 9.55 4.18 8.55
CA ARG A 43 9.52 5.12 9.69
C ARG A 43 10.85 5.26 10.43
N ALA A 44 11.68 4.22 10.41
CA ALA A 44 13.00 4.23 11.05
C ALA A 44 14.09 4.89 10.17
N ALA A 45 13.74 5.32 8.95
CA ALA A 45 14.66 5.88 7.96
C ALA A 45 15.85 4.96 7.59
N THR A 46 15.68 3.64 7.73
CA THR A 46 16.76 2.66 7.47
C THR A 46 16.64 1.96 6.12
N GLY A 47 15.57 2.20 5.36
CA GLY A 47 15.34 1.57 4.06
C GLY A 47 13.91 1.72 3.56
N ILE A 48 13.57 1.02 2.48
CA ILE A 48 12.23 1.05 1.87
C ILE A 48 11.19 0.52 2.87
N CYS A 49 9.99 1.12 2.86
CA CYS A 49 8.83 0.65 3.60
C CYS A 49 8.60 -0.85 3.36
N PRO A 50 8.44 -1.67 4.42
CA PRO A 50 8.24 -3.12 4.26
C PRO A 50 7.07 -3.49 3.33
N VAL A 51 5.98 -2.71 3.39
CA VAL A 51 4.81 -2.91 2.52
C VAL A 51 5.13 -2.61 1.06
N GLU A 52 5.93 -1.59 0.80
CA GLU A 52 6.34 -1.26 -0.57
C GLU A 52 7.28 -2.31 -1.13
N SER A 53 8.29 -2.73 -0.36
CA SER A 53 9.19 -3.82 -0.76
C SER A 53 8.44 -5.10 -1.10
N LEU A 54 7.41 -5.45 -0.32
CA LEU A 54 6.54 -6.60 -0.60
C LEU A 54 5.79 -6.48 -1.94
N CYS A 55 5.44 -5.28 -2.35
CA CYS A 55 4.66 -5.03 -3.56
C CYS A 55 5.51 -4.73 -4.81
N LEU A 56 6.81 -4.48 -4.68
CA LEU A 56 7.71 -4.21 -5.80
C LEU A 56 7.64 -5.23 -6.95
N PRO A 57 7.56 -6.55 -6.72
CA PRO A 57 7.47 -7.53 -7.81
C PRO A 57 6.06 -7.64 -8.42
N CYS A 58 5.05 -7.01 -7.82
CA CYS A 58 3.66 -7.11 -8.27
C CYS A 58 3.35 -6.12 -9.40
N SER A 59 2.53 -6.55 -10.36
CA SER A 59 2.08 -5.70 -11.47
C SER A 59 0.63 -5.25 -11.34
N SER A 60 -0.12 -5.76 -10.36
CA SER A 60 -1.55 -5.49 -10.20
C SER A 60 -1.99 -5.37 -8.74
N ALA A 61 -3.11 -4.68 -8.51
CA ALA A 61 -3.68 -4.56 -7.16
C ALA A 61 -4.11 -5.93 -6.61
N ALA A 62 -4.53 -6.85 -7.49
CA ALA A 62 -4.93 -8.20 -7.15
C ALA A 62 -3.75 -9.04 -6.62
N GLU A 63 -2.54 -8.86 -7.17
CA GLU A 63 -1.32 -9.48 -6.66
C GLU A 63 -0.86 -8.87 -5.33
N CYS A 64 -0.91 -7.54 -5.20
CA CYS A 64 -0.47 -6.86 -3.99
C CYS A 64 -1.36 -7.19 -2.78
N LEU A 65 -2.68 -7.26 -2.97
CA LEU A 65 -3.65 -7.27 -1.87
C LEU A 65 -3.48 -8.45 -0.89
N PRO A 66 -3.27 -9.71 -1.34
CA PRO A 66 -2.96 -10.82 -0.44
C PRO A 66 -1.71 -10.59 0.40
N LEU A 67 -0.64 -10.04 -0.17
CA LEU A 67 0.62 -9.77 0.53
C LEU A 67 0.44 -8.71 1.61
N VAL A 68 -0.29 -7.63 1.29
CA VAL A 68 -0.61 -6.56 2.24
C VAL A 68 -1.50 -7.08 3.37
N ARG A 69 -2.51 -7.91 3.07
CA ARG A 69 -3.37 -8.52 4.10
C ARG A 69 -2.58 -9.40 5.04
N GLU A 70 -1.69 -10.25 4.53
CA GLU A 70 -0.85 -11.10 5.35
C GLU A 70 0.14 -10.29 6.19
N PHE A 71 0.73 -9.23 5.63
CA PHE A 71 1.56 -8.31 6.39
C PHE A 71 0.80 -7.71 7.57
N VAL A 72 -0.38 -7.15 7.32
CA VAL A 72 -1.24 -6.60 8.39
C VAL A 72 -1.56 -7.68 9.41
N ARG A 73 -1.98 -8.87 8.99
CA ARG A 73 -2.32 -9.98 9.90
C ARG A 73 -1.17 -10.33 10.85
N ARG A 74 0.08 -10.35 10.38
CA ARG A 74 1.26 -10.64 11.22
C ARG A 74 1.64 -9.52 12.19
N HIS A 75 1.26 -8.28 11.87
CA HIS A 75 1.60 -7.10 12.66
C HIS A 75 0.43 -6.56 13.49
N SER A 76 -0.78 -7.08 13.27
CA SER A 76 -1.95 -6.87 14.12
C SER A 76 -1.85 -7.80 15.33
N GLN A 77 -1.43 -7.26 16.48
CA GLN A 77 -1.63 -7.93 17.77
C GLN A 77 -3.14 -7.90 18.10
N VAL A 78 -3.91 -8.82 17.53
CA VAL A 78 -5.29 -9.03 17.97
C VAL A 78 -5.25 -9.97 19.15
N ASN A 79 -5.26 -9.41 20.37
CA ASN A 79 -5.61 -10.16 21.57
C ASN A 79 -7.09 -10.57 21.47
N VAL A 80 -7.39 -11.68 20.80
CA VAL A 80 -8.71 -12.30 20.90
C VAL A 80 -8.74 -13.07 22.22
N THR A 81 -9.08 -12.36 23.31
CA THR A 81 -9.50 -13.02 24.54
C THR A 81 -10.92 -13.52 24.31
N ILE A 82 -11.07 -14.78 23.88
CA ILE A 82 -12.32 -15.53 24.06
C ILE A 82 -12.26 -16.08 25.48
N GLN A 83 -12.91 -15.42 26.43
CA GLN A 83 -13.30 -16.08 27.68
C GLN A 83 -14.49 -17.00 27.36
N GLN A 84 -14.28 -18.29 27.60
CA GLN A 84 -15.34 -19.26 27.85
C GLN A 84 -15.90 -19.05 29.25
#